data_AF-A0A956LFT1-F1
#
_entry.id   AF-A0A956LFT1-F1
#
_cell.length_a   1.000
_cell.length_b   1.000
_cell.length_c   1.000
_cell.angle_alpha   90.00
_cell.angle_beta   90.00
_cell.angle_gamma   90.00
#
_symmetry.space_group_name_H-M   'P 1'
#
loop_
_entity.id
_entity.type
_entity.pdbx_description
1 polymer ?
#
loop_
_entity_poly.entity_id
_entity_poly.type
_entity_poly.pdbx_seq_one_letter_code
_entity_poly.pdbx_strand_id
1 'polypeptide(L)'
;MHASTASARVRWIGWSLLSAALACGGGTSQETDACVAGAAGCPCAQDDVCADGLVCVDSECADTDTSGGTSGVSGSPSTGGGGGSSGGGESTLELTGYGATLGCEFVCPEDTPAFVCGGLPSSCDPFHQDCPYGQKCFAYDEDGDGALDDAYCAALVGDAVEGESCVVDQRGHACFDSCARGLRCWHVDPESGEGTCAALCEGDLEAPSCADVDDGCLLLDDGPLNVCVPRCDPLAQDCEAGEQCVGAPAGPGWICVPSASSGMAPVGTPCASIDGCEPGLTCVDVERFPAPDCGPSPGCCAAFCALDDGDADCVELPISELGCAPYDPDDERPQDVGLCLPAP
;
A
#
# COMPACT_ATOMS: atom_id res chain seq x y z
N MET A 1 -13.42 55.71 -36.23
CA MET A 1 -13.55 56.93 -35.39
C MET A 1 -13.01 56.57 -34.00
N HIS A 2 -12.12 57.41 -33.47
CA HIS A 2 -11.70 57.58 -32.05
C HIS A 2 -12.26 56.57 -31.02
N ALA A 3 -11.41 55.73 -30.41
CA ALA A 3 -10.66 55.96 -29.15
C ALA A 3 -11.40 55.32 -27.93
N SER A 4 -10.80 54.96 -26.79
CA SER A 4 -9.43 55.16 -26.27
C SER A 4 -8.99 53.99 -25.36
N THR A 5 -7.68 53.78 -25.25
CA THR A 5 -7.03 52.91 -24.24
C THR A 5 -7.17 53.45 -22.80
N ALA A 6 -7.10 52.56 -21.81
CA ALA A 6 -6.70 52.89 -20.44
C ALA A 6 -5.71 51.84 -19.90
N SER A 7 -4.54 52.28 -19.45
CA SER A 7 -3.47 51.46 -18.86
C SER A 7 -3.17 52.00 -17.46
N ALA A 8 -3.00 51.12 -16.48
CA ALA A 8 -2.63 51.49 -15.11
C ALA A 8 -1.41 50.70 -14.63
N ARG A 9 -0.26 51.39 -14.52
CA ARG A 9 0.97 50.92 -13.86
C ARG A 9 1.47 51.99 -12.89
N VAL A 10 1.24 51.84 -11.59
CA VAL A 10 1.82 52.62 -10.47
C VAL A 10 1.64 51.79 -9.20
N ARG A 11 2.56 51.66 -8.22
CA ARG A 11 4.02 51.86 -8.11
C ARG A 11 4.49 51.08 -6.87
N TRP A 12 5.77 50.72 -6.83
CA TRP A 12 6.46 50.26 -5.63
C TRP A 12 6.47 51.31 -4.51
N ILE A 13 6.20 50.89 -3.27
CA ILE A 13 6.75 51.48 -2.04
C ILE A 13 7.08 50.30 -1.11
N GLY A 14 8.36 50.01 -0.91
CA GLY A 14 8.81 49.22 0.24
C GLY A 14 9.14 50.15 1.40
N TRP A 15 9.09 49.66 2.64
CA TRP A 15 9.71 50.28 3.82
C TRP A 15 10.24 49.17 4.73
N SER A 16 11.37 49.43 5.39
CA SER A 16 12.12 48.46 6.19
C SER A 16 12.13 48.84 7.66
N LEU A 17 12.31 47.83 8.52
CA LEU A 17 12.84 47.91 9.90
C LEU A 17 12.03 48.72 10.93
N LEU A 18 11.55 48.04 11.97
CA LEU A 18 11.92 48.42 13.33
C LEU A 18 11.89 47.22 14.30
N SER A 19 12.98 47.03 15.04
CA SER A 19 13.08 46.05 16.11
C SER A 19 12.55 46.63 17.42
N ALA A 20 11.87 45.81 18.24
CA ALA A 20 11.66 46.12 19.65
C ALA A 20 11.52 44.81 20.47
N ALA A 21 12.59 44.44 21.18
CA ALA A 21 12.52 43.48 22.26
C ALA A 21 12.42 44.25 23.59
N LEU A 22 11.46 43.88 24.45
CA LEU A 22 11.52 44.16 25.89
C LEU A 22 10.68 43.12 26.64
N ALA A 23 11.08 42.78 27.86
CA ALA A 23 10.79 41.49 28.47
C ALA A 23 10.07 41.57 29.84
N CYS A 24 9.73 40.37 30.33
CA CYS A 24 9.52 39.98 31.73
C CYS A 24 8.15 40.22 32.41
N GLY A 25 7.63 39.11 32.97
CA GLY A 25 6.47 39.01 33.85
C GLY A 25 5.62 37.79 33.45
N GLY A 26 5.59 36.66 34.15
CA GLY A 26 6.12 36.34 35.48
C GLY A 26 5.06 35.56 36.27
N GLY A 27 4.87 34.27 35.94
CA GLY A 27 3.88 33.39 36.56
C GLY A 27 4.43 31.98 36.70
N THR A 28 4.45 31.45 37.92
CA THR A 28 5.14 30.22 38.31
C THR A 28 4.25 29.00 38.22
N SER A 29 4.64 28.01 37.42
CA SER A 29 4.18 26.62 37.53
C SER A 29 5.35 25.68 37.24
N GLN A 30 5.77 24.99 38.30
CA GLN A 30 6.69 23.85 38.40
C GLN A 30 7.53 23.47 37.17
N GLU A 31 8.86 23.54 37.35
CA GLU A 31 9.86 22.91 36.49
C GLU A 31 9.59 21.40 36.38
N THR A 32 9.12 20.95 35.21
CA THR A 32 9.64 19.71 34.64
C THR A 32 11.07 20.01 34.19
N ASP A 33 12.04 19.26 34.71
CA ASP A 33 13.43 19.37 34.24
C ASP A 33 13.48 19.31 32.72
N ALA A 34 14.31 20.17 32.12
CA ALA A 34 14.38 20.31 30.67
C ALA A 34 15.05 19.08 30.05
N CYS A 35 14.24 18.08 29.73
CA CYS A 35 14.67 16.89 29.02
C CYS A 35 15.29 17.28 27.67
N VAL A 36 16.52 16.85 27.43
CA VAL A 36 17.20 17.06 26.15
C VAL A 36 16.69 15.97 25.21
N ALA A 37 16.13 16.35 24.06
CA ALA A 37 15.66 15.40 23.06
C ALA A 37 16.76 14.36 22.74
N GLY A 38 16.40 13.08 22.77
CA GLY A 38 17.32 11.96 22.58
C GLY A 38 18.10 11.50 23.82
N ALA A 39 18.01 12.16 24.98
CA ALA A 39 18.65 11.71 26.21
C ALA A 39 17.83 10.62 26.94
N ALA A 40 18.49 9.80 27.77
CA ALA A 40 17.84 8.69 28.46
C ALA A 40 16.70 9.15 29.38
N GLY A 41 15.53 8.52 29.26
CA GLY A 41 14.30 8.92 29.96
C GLY A 41 13.62 10.18 29.43
N CYS A 42 13.98 10.63 28.21
CA CYS A 42 13.28 11.69 27.50
C CYS A 42 12.38 11.13 26.40
N PRO A 43 11.25 11.79 26.09
CA PRO A 43 10.33 11.33 25.07
C PRO A 43 10.94 11.37 23.66
N CYS A 44 10.55 10.42 22.82
CA CYS A 44 10.99 10.26 21.43
C CYS A 44 9.80 9.89 20.52
N ALA A 45 9.79 10.42 19.29
CA ALA A 45 8.92 10.00 18.21
C ALA A 45 9.60 8.98 17.26
N GLN A 46 8.86 8.43 16.31
CA GLN A 46 9.28 7.31 15.45
C GLN A 46 10.54 7.59 14.61
N ASP A 47 10.81 8.87 14.28
CA ASP A 47 11.97 9.32 13.50
C ASP A 47 13.07 10.02 14.34
N ASP A 48 12.89 10.12 15.66
CA ASP A 48 13.83 10.82 16.54
C ASP A 48 15.08 9.97 16.84
N VAL A 49 16.25 10.53 16.55
CA VAL A 49 17.54 9.91 16.87
C VAL A 49 17.83 10.07 18.36
N CYS A 50 17.62 9.01 19.15
CA CYS A 50 18.18 8.91 20.50
C CYS A 50 19.72 9.00 20.46
N ALA A 51 20.34 9.50 21.54
CA ALA A 51 21.79 9.66 21.60
C ALA A 51 22.54 8.31 21.54
N ASP A 52 23.78 8.31 21.06
CA ASP A 52 24.62 7.12 20.83
C ASP A 52 24.51 6.07 21.96
N GLY A 53 23.99 4.88 21.62
CA GLY A 53 23.81 3.75 22.54
C GLY A 53 22.42 3.64 23.17
N LEU A 54 21.50 4.56 22.88
CA LEU A 54 20.10 4.51 23.30
C LEU A 54 19.18 4.19 22.12
N VAL A 55 18.04 3.54 22.41
CA VAL A 55 16.95 3.29 21.46
C VAL A 55 15.63 3.79 22.04
N CYS A 56 14.70 4.20 21.19
CA CYS A 56 13.36 4.61 21.63
C CYS A 56 12.55 3.36 22.00
N VAL A 57 12.12 3.25 23.27
CA VAL A 57 11.35 2.12 23.81
C VAL A 57 10.19 2.69 24.62
N ASP A 58 8.97 2.25 24.36
CA ASP A 58 7.75 2.74 25.04
C ASP A 58 7.59 4.28 25.03
N SER A 59 8.07 4.93 23.96
CA SER A 59 8.13 6.39 23.76
C SER A 59 9.20 7.14 24.59
N GLU A 60 10.13 6.45 25.24
CA GLU A 60 11.27 7.05 25.96
C GLU A 60 12.62 6.48 25.47
N CYS A 61 13.68 7.29 25.37
CA CYS A 61 15.00 6.76 25.03
C CYS A 61 15.57 5.93 26.19
N ALA A 62 15.91 4.66 25.95
CA ALA A 62 16.41 3.71 26.95
C ALA A 62 17.70 3.00 26.52
N ASP A 63 18.47 2.52 27.50
CA ASP A 63 19.72 1.77 27.30
C ASP A 63 19.43 0.27 27.22
N THR A 64 19.90 -0.38 26.14
CA THR A 64 19.70 -1.81 25.87
C THR A 64 20.27 -2.76 26.94
N ASP A 65 21.20 -2.32 27.79
CA ASP A 65 21.86 -3.21 28.76
C ASP A 65 21.14 -3.35 30.12
N THR A 66 20.04 -2.63 30.38
CA THR A 66 19.38 -2.64 31.71
C THR A 66 18.24 -3.64 31.84
N SER A 67 18.57 -4.92 32.04
CA SER A 67 17.63 -5.93 32.55
C SER A 67 17.92 -6.32 34.00
N GLY A 68 17.25 -5.64 34.94
CA GLY A 68 17.24 -5.98 36.36
C GLY A 68 15.89 -5.63 37.02
N GLY A 69 15.31 -6.42 37.92
CA GLY A 69 15.83 -7.59 38.62
C GLY A 69 16.02 -7.33 40.12
N THR A 70 14.94 -7.45 40.91
CA THR A 70 14.92 -7.44 42.39
C THR A 70 13.73 -8.29 42.88
N SER A 71 13.66 -8.97 44.03
CA SER A 71 14.62 -9.48 45.04
C SER A 71 13.82 -10.46 45.96
N GLY A 72 14.36 -11.45 46.66
CA GLY A 72 15.74 -11.94 46.82
C GLY A 72 15.92 -12.57 48.23
N VAL A 73 16.49 -13.78 48.36
CA VAL A 73 16.74 -14.43 49.67
C VAL A 73 18.14 -15.04 49.78
N SER A 74 18.73 -14.99 50.98
CA SER A 74 20.13 -15.33 51.26
C SER A 74 20.39 -16.82 51.52
N GLY A 75 21.55 -17.33 51.08
CA GLY A 75 22.12 -18.61 51.49
C GLY A 75 23.53 -18.83 50.94
N SER A 76 24.49 -19.21 51.79
CA SER A 76 25.92 -19.37 51.47
C SER A 76 26.52 -20.46 52.38
N PRO A 77 27.70 -21.05 52.08
CA PRO A 77 28.13 -21.68 50.84
C PRO A 77 28.55 -23.16 51.08
N SER A 78 28.94 -23.92 50.04
CA SER A 78 29.74 -25.15 50.18
C SER A 78 30.58 -25.46 48.94
N THR A 79 31.68 -26.19 49.12
CA THR A 79 32.82 -26.29 48.18
C THR A 79 33.01 -27.68 47.54
N GLY A 80 33.61 -27.69 46.34
CA GLY A 80 34.12 -28.87 45.62
C GLY A 80 33.22 -29.34 44.46
N GLY A 81 33.73 -29.80 43.31
CA GLY A 81 35.12 -29.85 42.82
C GLY A 81 35.37 -31.06 41.88
N GLY A 82 35.86 -30.82 40.64
CA GLY A 82 36.42 -31.87 39.77
C GLY A 82 35.66 -32.11 38.45
N GLY A 83 36.34 -31.92 37.31
CA GLY A 83 35.77 -31.94 35.96
C GLY A 83 35.46 -33.31 35.33
N GLY A 84 34.90 -33.28 34.12
CA GLY A 84 34.56 -34.48 33.33
C GLY A 84 33.95 -34.16 31.96
N SER A 85 34.71 -34.40 30.89
CA SER A 85 34.43 -34.13 29.47
C SER A 85 33.27 -34.92 28.82
N SER A 86 32.41 -34.24 28.06
CA SER A 86 31.71 -34.67 26.82
C SER A 86 30.66 -33.61 26.42
N GLY A 87 30.20 -33.44 25.18
CA GLY A 87 30.63 -33.93 23.87
C GLY A 87 29.83 -33.16 22.80
N GLY A 88 30.46 -32.72 21.71
CA GLY A 88 29.78 -31.92 20.69
C GLY A 88 28.83 -32.77 19.84
N GLY A 89 27.53 -32.50 19.95
CA GLY A 89 26.49 -33.01 19.06
C GLY A 89 25.85 -31.84 18.31
N GLU A 90 25.75 -31.97 16.99
CA GLU A 90 24.96 -31.06 16.15
C GLU A 90 23.48 -31.16 16.52
N SER A 91 22.80 -30.03 16.70
CA SER A 91 21.37 -30.00 16.96
C SER A 91 20.67 -29.23 15.85
N THR A 92 20.03 -29.97 14.95
CA THR A 92 18.92 -29.46 14.13
C THR A 92 17.87 -28.83 15.05
N LEU A 93 17.48 -27.59 14.77
CA LEU A 93 16.30 -27.00 15.38
C LEU A 93 15.07 -27.48 14.60
N GLU A 94 14.44 -28.54 15.08
CA GLU A 94 13.09 -28.90 14.64
C GLU A 94 12.09 -27.88 15.20
N LEU A 95 11.44 -27.15 14.30
CA LEU A 95 10.49 -26.09 14.64
C LEU A 95 9.12 -26.67 15.01
N THR A 96 9.03 -27.35 16.16
CA THR A 96 7.77 -27.89 16.69
C THR A 96 7.30 -27.08 17.89
N GLY A 97 6.27 -26.25 17.70
CA GLY A 97 5.56 -25.59 18.80
C GLY A 97 5.37 -24.08 18.70
N TYR A 98 4.96 -23.56 17.53
CA TYR A 98 4.40 -22.20 17.45
C TYR A 98 2.94 -22.25 17.93
N GLY A 99 2.76 -22.34 19.25
CA GLY A 99 1.49 -22.12 19.92
C GLY A 99 1.32 -20.64 20.24
N ALA A 100 0.17 -20.07 19.89
CA ALA A 100 -0.16 -18.65 20.06
C ALA A 100 0.28 -18.06 21.41
N THR A 101 1.15 -17.04 21.39
CA THR A 101 1.38 -16.09 22.51
C THR A 101 2.15 -14.84 22.05
N LEU A 102 1.77 -14.25 20.92
CA LEU A 102 2.13 -12.88 20.54
C LEU A 102 0.83 -12.11 20.37
N GLY A 103 0.35 -11.43 21.42
CA GLY A 103 -0.89 -10.62 21.37
C GLY A 103 -1.63 -10.40 22.69
N CYS A 104 -1.55 -11.31 23.67
CA CYS A 104 -2.23 -11.15 24.97
C CYS A 104 -1.36 -11.54 26.18
N GLU A 105 -0.72 -10.55 26.82
CA GLU A 105 0.03 -10.75 28.08
C GLU A 105 -0.88 -10.89 29.32
N PHE A 106 -2.19 -10.58 29.20
CA PHE A 106 -3.14 -10.73 30.31
C PHE A 106 -4.53 -11.18 29.83
N VAL A 107 -4.80 -12.49 29.93
CA VAL A 107 -6.12 -13.15 29.76
C VAL A 107 -6.81 -12.83 28.42
N CYS A 108 -6.50 -13.61 27.38
CA CYS A 108 -7.31 -13.65 26.17
C CYS A 108 -8.71 -14.22 26.52
N PRO A 109 -9.84 -13.57 26.15
CA PRO A 109 -11.17 -14.09 26.44
C PRO A 109 -11.40 -15.43 25.72
N GLU A 110 -11.90 -16.43 26.45
CA GLU A 110 -12.08 -17.80 25.95
C GLU A 110 -13.13 -17.96 24.83
N ASP A 111 -13.84 -16.86 24.52
CA ASP A 111 -14.90 -16.75 23.49
C ASP A 111 -14.55 -15.80 22.33
N THR A 112 -13.32 -15.30 22.19
CA THR A 112 -12.93 -14.62 20.94
C THR A 112 -12.87 -15.68 19.81
N PRO A 113 -13.63 -15.52 18.70
CA PRO A 113 -13.54 -16.46 17.59
C PRO A 113 -12.09 -16.50 17.08
N ALA A 114 -11.56 -17.71 16.87
CA ALA A 114 -10.16 -17.97 16.57
C ALA A 114 -9.77 -17.61 15.11
N PHE A 115 -10.27 -16.48 14.64
CA PHE A 115 -10.22 -16.01 13.25
C PHE A 115 -10.14 -14.49 13.16
N VAL A 116 -9.67 -13.84 14.24
CA VAL A 116 -9.21 -12.44 14.21
C VAL A 116 -7.70 -12.47 14.42
N CYS A 117 -7.00 -11.71 13.61
CA CYS A 117 -5.62 -11.97 13.27
C CYS A 117 -4.62 -11.43 14.30
N GLY A 118 -4.58 -12.06 15.48
CA GLY A 118 -3.58 -11.87 16.54
C GLY A 118 -3.60 -10.52 17.27
N GLY A 119 -4.11 -9.46 16.65
CA GLY A 119 -4.24 -8.13 17.20
C GLY A 119 -5.56 -7.90 17.96
N LEU A 120 -5.56 -6.91 18.84
CA LEU A 120 -6.79 -6.23 19.22
C LEU A 120 -7.24 -5.39 18.02
N PRO A 121 -8.51 -5.43 17.58
CA PRO A 121 -8.95 -4.67 16.42
C PRO A 121 -9.02 -3.18 16.75
N SER A 122 -7.93 -2.47 16.48
CA SER A 122 -7.97 -1.06 16.09
C SER A 122 -7.99 -1.01 14.58
N SER A 123 -9.06 -0.43 14.02
CA SER A 123 -9.07 -0.03 12.61
C SER A 123 -7.91 0.94 12.35
N CYS A 124 -7.38 0.91 11.13
CA CYS A 124 -6.25 1.75 10.73
C CYS A 124 -6.44 2.31 9.33
N ASP A 125 -5.71 3.38 9.05
CA ASP A 125 -5.61 3.94 7.71
C ASP A 125 -4.44 3.28 6.97
N PRO A 126 -4.69 2.53 5.87
CA PRO A 126 -3.63 1.84 5.15
C PRO A 126 -2.68 2.81 4.43
N PHE A 127 -3.14 4.02 4.04
CA PHE A 127 -2.32 5.07 3.43
C PHE A 127 -1.37 5.74 4.43
N HIS A 128 -1.67 5.68 5.72
CA HIS A 128 -0.87 6.29 6.78
C HIS A 128 -0.14 5.28 7.67
N GLN A 129 -0.48 3.99 7.57
CA GLN A 129 0.11 2.92 8.38
C GLN A 129 0.10 3.27 9.88
N ASP A 130 -0.99 3.82 10.41
CA ASP A 130 -1.07 4.48 11.72
C ASP A 130 -1.10 3.52 12.94
N CYS A 131 -0.62 2.29 12.74
CA CYS A 131 -0.60 1.24 13.74
C CYS A 131 0.49 1.42 14.83
N PRO A 132 0.25 0.87 16.04
CA PRO A 132 1.24 0.79 17.11
C PRO A 132 2.61 0.19 16.70
N TYR A 133 3.60 0.36 17.57
CA TYR A 133 4.93 -0.23 17.36
C TYR A 133 4.87 -1.76 17.25
N GLY A 134 5.64 -2.33 16.32
CA GLY A 134 5.64 -3.77 16.05
C GLY A 134 4.39 -4.27 15.31
N GLN A 135 3.56 -3.38 14.78
CA GLN A 135 2.38 -3.68 13.97
C GLN A 135 2.43 -2.99 12.60
N LYS A 136 1.66 -3.48 11.63
CA LYS A 136 1.35 -2.77 10.38
C LYS A 136 -0.14 -2.89 10.05
N CYS A 137 -0.64 -2.02 9.17
CA CYS A 137 -2.03 -2.01 8.77
C CYS A 137 -2.24 -3.02 7.63
N PHE A 138 -3.21 -3.92 7.79
CA PHE A 138 -3.56 -4.94 6.80
C PHE A 138 -5.03 -4.79 6.39
N ALA A 139 -5.30 -4.73 5.09
CA ALA A 139 -6.67 -4.90 4.61
C ALA A 139 -7.12 -6.35 4.70
N TYR A 140 -8.36 -6.57 5.12
CA TYR A 140 -8.97 -7.86 5.34
C TYR A 140 -10.43 -7.84 4.88
N ASP A 141 -10.99 -9.04 4.88
CA ASP A 141 -12.36 -9.38 4.53
C ASP A 141 -13.20 -9.34 5.84
N GLU A 142 -14.01 -8.31 6.07
CA GLU A 142 -14.79 -8.18 7.33
C GLU A 142 -15.90 -9.24 7.40
N ASP A 143 -16.61 -9.46 6.28
CA ASP A 143 -17.85 -10.24 6.27
C ASP A 143 -17.70 -11.70 5.77
N GLY A 144 -16.57 -12.03 5.15
CA GLY A 144 -16.21 -13.37 4.69
C GLY A 144 -16.57 -13.65 3.22
N ASP A 145 -16.90 -12.63 2.40
CA ASP A 145 -17.27 -12.80 0.99
C ASP A 145 -16.06 -12.89 0.03
N GLY A 146 -14.88 -12.46 0.48
CA GLY A 146 -13.61 -12.49 -0.25
C GLY A 146 -13.15 -11.15 -0.84
N ALA A 147 -13.92 -10.07 -0.67
CA ALA A 147 -13.42 -8.70 -0.83
C ALA A 147 -12.40 -8.34 0.28
N LEU A 148 -11.64 -7.26 0.11
CA LEU A 148 -10.77 -6.73 1.15
C LEU A 148 -11.23 -5.32 1.51
N ASP A 149 -12.30 -5.25 2.29
CA ASP A 149 -13.20 -4.11 2.48
C ASP A 149 -13.01 -3.31 3.78
N ASP A 150 -12.17 -3.79 4.72
CA ASP A 150 -11.78 -3.06 5.93
C ASP A 150 -10.28 -3.23 6.22
N ALA A 151 -9.71 -2.45 7.16
CA ALA A 151 -8.30 -2.50 7.53
C ALA A 151 -8.06 -2.37 9.05
N TYR A 152 -7.19 -3.23 9.59
CA TYR A 152 -6.86 -3.27 11.03
C TYR A 152 -5.35 -3.51 11.28
N CYS A 153 -4.91 -3.19 12.51
CA CYS A 153 -3.53 -3.39 12.93
C CYS A 153 -3.24 -4.84 13.35
N ALA A 154 -2.34 -5.50 12.62
CA ALA A 154 -1.80 -6.81 12.97
C ALA A 154 -0.31 -6.75 13.26
N ALA A 155 0.23 -7.78 13.93
CA ALA A 155 1.66 -7.88 14.20
C ALA A 155 2.48 -7.85 12.90
N LEU A 156 3.58 -7.08 12.91
CA LEU A 156 4.58 -7.11 11.84
C LEU A 156 5.41 -8.38 12.00
N VAL A 157 5.26 -9.34 11.09
CA VAL A 157 5.88 -10.68 11.17
C VAL A 157 7.09 -10.87 10.24
N GLY A 158 7.42 -9.88 9.41
CA GLY A 158 8.56 -9.93 8.51
C GLY A 158 9.14 -8.56 8.17
N ASP A 159 10.29 -8.59 7.51
CA ASP A 159 11.16 -7.46 7.20
C ASP A 159 11.59 -7.41 5.72
N ALA A 160 11.01 -8.24 4.85
CA ALA A 160 11.32 -8.25 3.42
C ALA A 160 10.98 -6.89 2.79
N VAL A 161 11.89 -6.37 1.97
CA VAL A 161 11.75 -5.04 1.36
C VAL A 161 11.05 -5.11 0.00
N GLU A 162 10.75 -3.95 -0.57
CA GLU A 162 10.08 -3.83 -1.86
C GLU A 162 10.83 -4.59 -2.97
N GLY A 163 10.07 -5.31 -3.80
CA GLY A 163 10.59 -6.20 -4.84
C GLY A 163 11.16 -7.53 -4.34
N GLU A 164 11.25 -7.79 -3.03
CA GLU A 164 11.63 -9.11 -2.50
C GLU A 164 10.44 -10.08 -2.47
N SER A 165 10.76 -11.38 -2.55
CA SER A 165 9.77 -12.46 -2.44
C SER A 165 9.15 -12.49 -1.04
N CYS A 166 7.84 -12.68 -0.98
CA CYS A 166 7.08 -12.78 0.26
C CYS A 166 6.20 -14.02 0.31
N VAL A 167 5.72 -14.32 1.52
CA VAL A 167 4.68 -15.31 1.77
C VAL A 167 3.55 -14.71 2.59
N VAL A 168 2.31 -15.10 2.29
CA VAL A 168 1.14 -14.85 3.15
C VAL A 168 0.90 -16.07 4.03
N ASP A 169 0.85 -15.88 5.36
CA ASP A 169 0.51 -16.97 6.27
C ASP A 169 -1.02 -17.12 6.39
N GLN A 170 -1.46 -18.37 6.28
CA GLN A 170 -2.85 -18.84 6.29
C GLN A 170 -3.74 -18.32 5.15
N ARG A 171 -4.28 -19.29 4.38
CA ARG A 171 -5.02 -19.05 3.14
C ARG A 171 -6.39 -18.42 3.39
N GLY A 172 -6.71 -17.37 2.63
CA GLY A 172 -8.07 -16.88 2.42
C GLY A 172 -8.37 -15.48 2.95
N HIS A 173 -7.74 -15.06 4.04
CA HIS A 173 -8.04 -13.79 4.70
C HIS A 173 -6.72 -13.12 5.10
N ALA A 174 -6.18 -12.31 4.19
CA ALA A 174 -4.75 -11.97 4.08
C ALA A 174 -4.24 -11.01 5.18
N CYS A 175 -4.08 -11.56 6.39
CA CYS A 175 -3.76 -10.83 7.60
C CYS A 175 -2.27 -10.73 7.96
N PHE A 176 -1.44 -11.62 7.43
CA PHE A 176 -0.02 -11.69 7.76
C PHE A 176 0.77 -11.99 6.52
N ASP A 177 1.72 -11.13 6.21
CA ASP A 177 2.72 -11.39 5.19
C ASP A 177 4.13 -11.06 5.70
N SER A 178 5.15 -11.57 5.02
CA SER A 178 6.55 -11.39 5.40
C SER A 178 7.17 -10.05 4.97
N CYS A 179 6.40 -9.11 4.42
CA CYS A 179 6.90 -7.80 4.00
C CYS A 179 6.97 -6.82 5.18
N ALA A 180 7.90 -5.86 5.08
CA ALA A 180 8.04 -4.76 6.02
C ALA A 180 6.76 -3.89 6.13
N ARG A 181 6.74 -2.97 7.10
CA ARG A 181 5.67 -1.97 7.28
C ARG A 181 5.62 -1.02 6.08
N GLY A 182 4.42 -0.64 5.64
CA GLY A 182 4.23 0.14 4.41
C GLY A 182 4.27 -0.69 3.12
N LEU A 183 4.52 -2.00 3.21
CA LEU A 183 4.52 -2.93 2.08
C LEU A 183 3.46 -4.02 2.30
N ARG A 184 2.96 -4.60 1.20
CA ARG A 184 2.07 -5.76 1.20
C ARG A 184 2.55 -6.82 0.22
N CYS A 185 2.31 -8.08 0.54
CA CYS A 185 2.55 -9.18 -0.40
C CYS A 185 1.51 -9.17 -1.53
N TRP A 186 1.99 -9.00 -2.76
CA TRP A 186 1.22 -8.82 -3.99
C TRP A 186 1.54 -9.93 -5.02
N HIS A 187 0.70 -10.10 -6.04
CA HIS A 187 0.72 -11.27 -6.96
C HIS A 187 0.82 -12.63 -6.25
N VAL A 188 0.08 -12.79 -5.15
CA VAL A 188 0.14 -13.99 -4.31
C VAL A 188 -0.44 -15.19 -5.06
N ASP A 189 0.40 -16.19 -5.35
CA ASP A 189 -0.03 -17.44 -5.95
C ASP A 189 -0.91 -18.23 -4.95
N PRO A 190 -2.15 -18.62 -5.32
CA PRO A 190 -3.11 -19.20 -4.39
C PRO A 190 -2.78 -20.65 -3.98
N GLU A 191 -1.87 -21.35 -4.68
CA GLU A 191 -1.47 -22.71 -4.34
C GLU A 191 -0.35 -22.75 -3.29
N SER A 192 0.63 -21.86 -3.41
CA SER A 192 1.84 -21.75 -2.58
C SER A 192 1.71 -20.71 -1.45
N GLY A 193 1.02 -19.60 -1.71
CA GLY A 193 1.02 -18.41 -0.86
C GLY A 193 2.24 -17.49 -1.09
N GLU A 194 3.05 -17.73 -2.12
CA GLU A 194 4.22 -16.93 -2.47
C GLU A 194 3.85 -15.74 -3.37
N GLY A 195 4.49 -14.59 -3.19
CA GLY A 195 4.28 -13.37 -3.98
C GLY A 195 5.51 -12.44 -3.92
N THR A 196 5.31 -11.15 -4.23
CA THR A 196 6.35 -10.10 -4.14
C THR A 196 5.88 -8.93 -3.29
N CYS A 197 6.75 -8.33 -2.48
CA CYS A 197 6.42 -7.14 -1.69
C CYS A 197 6.28 -5.90 -2.58
N ALA A 198 5.08 -5.32 -2.63
CA ALA A 198 4.80 -4.03 -3.27
C ALA A 198 4.57 -2.95 -2.20
N ALA A 199 4.92 -1.69 -2.49
CA ALA A 199 4.53 -0.58 -1.63
C ALA A 199 3.01 -0.39 -1.56
N LEU A 200 2.54 0.09 -0.41
CA LEU A 200 1.19 0.62 -0.27
C LEU A 200 1.15 2.08 -0.73
N CYS A 201 -0.01 2.52 -1.22
CA CYS A 201 -0.16 3.90 -1.67
C CYS A 201 -0.08 4.90 -0.52
N GLU A 202 0.49 6.07 -0.80
CA GLU A 202 0.50 7.23 0.09
C GLU A 202 -0.60 8.24 -0.29
N GLY A 203 -0.93 9.14 0.64
CA GLY A 203 -1.94 10.19 0.43
C GLY A 203 -3.27 9.83 1.10
N ASP A 204 -4.35 9.89 0.33
CA ASP A 204 -5.71 9.52 0.75
C ASP A 204 -6.52 9.01 -0.45
N LEU A 205 -7.78 8.63 -0.24
CA LEU A 205 -8.69 8.10 -1.27
C LEU A 205 -9.02 9.12 -2.38
N GLU A 206 -8.97 10.44 -2.12
CA GLU A 206 -9.27 11.48 -3.11
C GLU A 206 -8.01 11.89 -3.91
N ALA A 207 -6.82 11.70 -3.35
CA ALA A 207 -5.53 11.99 -3.97
C ALA A 207 -4.48 10.90 -3.71
N PRO A 208 -4.71 9.65 -4.18
CA PRO A 208 -3.79 8.54 -3.97
C PRO A 208 -2.51 8.71 -4.80
N SER A 209 -1.38 8.29 -4.25
CA SER A 209 -0.06 8.45 -4.86
C SER A 209 0.90 7.33 -4.50
N CYS A 210 2.00 7.23 -5.25
CA CYS A 210 3.11 6.31 -5.00
C CYS A 210 4.40 7.11 -4.83
N ALA A 211 5.32 6.58 -4.02
CA ALA A 211 6.62 7.21 -3.78
C ALA A 211 7.53 7.14 -5.02
N ASP A 212 7.44 6.06 -5.79
CA ASP A 212 7.96 6.04 -7.17
C ASP A 212 6.98 6.73 -8.12
N VAL A 213 7.53 7.49 -9.06
CA VAL A 213 6.79 8.23 -10.10
C VAL A 213 6.46 7.35 -11.30
N ASP A 214 7.22 6.26 -11.50
CA ASP A 214 6.97 5.27 -12.53
C ASP A 214 5.84 4.29 -12.13
N ASP A 215 5.33 4.37 -10.89
CA ASP A 215 4.18 3.63 -10.38
C ASP A 215 2.88 4.46 -10.33
N GLY A 216 1.75 3.75 -10.37
CA GLY A 216 0.41 4.26 -10.13
C GLY A 216 -0.26 3.50 -8.98
N CYS A 217 -1.13 4.18 -8.25
CA CYS A 217 -1.89 3.54 -7.17
C CYS A 217 -3.08 2.75 -7.73
N LEU A 218 -3.12 1.46 -7.40
CA LEU A 218 -4.27 0.59 -7.58
C LEU A 218 -5.07 0.55 -6.27
N LEU A 219 -6.33 1.00 -6.33
CA LEU A 219 -7.30 0.91 -5.24
C LEU A 219 -8.35 -0.15 -5.54
N LEU A 220 -8.56 -1.08 -4.61
CA LEU A 220 -9.69 -2.01 -4.59
C LEU A 220 -10.59 -1.69 -3.39
N ASP A 221 -11.89 -1.99 -3.53
CA ASP A 221 -12.90 -1.93 -2.46
C ASP A 221 -12.96 -0.60 -1.68
N ASP A 222 -12.86 0.53 -2.40
CA ASP A 222 -12.76 1.91 -1.87
C ASP A 222 -11.48 2.21 -1.06
N GLY A 223 -10.40 1.45 -1.28
CA GLY A 223 -9.04 1.75 -0.84
C GLY A 223 -8.45 1.04 0.39
N PRO A 224 -9.11 0.09 1.11
CA PRO A 224 -8.44 -0.72 2.12
C PRO A 224 -7.26 -1.50 1.51
N LEU A 225 -7.46 -2.09 0.32
CA LEU A 225 -6.36 -2.62 -0.52
C LEU A 225 -5.90 -1.52 -1.49
N ASN A 226 -4.78 -0.89 -1.16
CA ASN A 226 -4.15 0.20 -1.91
C ASN A 226 -2.67 -0.09 -2.23
N VAL A 227 -2.37 -0.66 -3.39
CA VAL A 227 -1.00 -1.05 -3.77
C VAL A 227 -0.44 -0.19 -4.90
N CYS A 228 0.85 0.13 -4.82
CA CYS A 228 1.60 0.71 -5.92
C CYS A 228 1.97 -0.38 -6.93
N VAL A 229 1.66 -0.12 -8.20
CA VAL A 229 1.90 -1.02 -9.32
C VAL A 229 2.49 -0.24 -10.50
N PRO A 230 3.29 -0.89 -11.37
CA PRO A 230 3.93 -0.22 -12.50
C PRO A 230 2.94 0.51 -13.40
N ARG A 231 3.30 1.72 -13.85
CA ARG A 231 2.65 2.36 -14.98
C ARG A 231 3.04 1.65 -16.28
N CYS A 232 2.21 1.83 -17.29
CA CYS A 232 2.36 1.19 -18.59
C CYS A 232 1.86 2.09 -19.73
N ASP A 233 2.13 1.68 -20.96
CA ASP A 233 1.52 2.20 -22.17
C ASP A 233 0.49 1.19 -22.70
N PRO A 234 -0.81 1.54 -22.78
CA PRO A 234 -1.87 0.63 -23.21
C PRO A 234 -1.77 0.24 -24.69
N LEU A 235 -1.03 1.00 -25.51
CA LEU A 235 -0.74 0.70 -26.90
C LEU A 235 0.46 -0.26 -27.03
N ALA A 236 1.40 -0.21 -26.10
CA ALA A 236 2.57 -1.10 -26.06
C ALA A 236 2.30 -2.42 -25.31
N GLN A 237 1.45 -2.40 -24.29
CA GLN A 237 1.19 -3.50 -23.36
C GLN A 237 2.48 -4.04 -22.73
N ASP A 238 3.24 -3.15 -22.10
CA ASP A 238 4.57 -3.36 -21.55
C ASP A 238 4.62 -3.89 -20.09
N CYS A 239 3.50 -4.44 -19.60
CA CYS A 239 3.39 -5.11 -18.31
C CYS A 239 4.04 -6.52 -18.29
N GLU A 240 4.15 -7.13 -17.11
CA GLU A 240 4.76 -8.46 -16.97
C GLU A 240 3.87 -9.60 -17.51
N ALA A 241 4.46 -10.79 -17.65
CA ALA A 241 3.77 -11.94 -18.22
C ALA A 241 2.66 -12.46 -17.29
N GLY A 242 1.40 -12.27 -17.69
CA GLY A 242 0.22 -12.60 -16.88
C GLY A 242 -0.58 -11.36 -16.44
N GLU A 243 -0.06 -10.18 -16.72
CA GLU A 243 -0.71 -8.90 -16.50
C GLU A 243 -1.27 -8.29 -17.80
N GLN A 244 -1.95 -7.16 -17.68
CA GLN A 244 -2.26 -6.27 -18.78
C GLN A 244 -2.26 -4.80 -18.34
N CYS A 245 -2.11 -3.90 -19.30
CA CYS A 245 -2.17 -2.46 -19.05
C CYS A 245 -3.63 -1.99 -19.14
N VAL A 246 -4.18 -1.51 -18.01
CA VAL A 246 -5.54 -0.97 -17.89
C VAL A 246 -5.52 0.50 -17.47
N GLY A 247 -6.66 1.17 -17.62
CA GLY A 247 -6.87 2.49 -17.06
C GLY A 247 -6.82 2.47 -15.52
N ALA A 248 -6.08 3.39 -14.90
CA ALA A 248 -6.05 3.49 -13.44
C ALA A 248 -7.47 3.84 -12.91
N PRO A 249 -8.09 3.02 -12.04
CA PRO A 249 -9.48 3.24 -11.61
C PRO A 249 -9.69 4.52 -10.80
N ALA A 250 -8.67 4.94 -10.06
CA ALA A 250 -8.73 6.02 -9.08
C ALA A 250 -7.75 7.19 -9.36
N GLY A 251 -7.26 7.32 -10.60
CA GLY A 251 -6.30 8.37 -10.92
C GLY A 251 -5.93 8.49 -12.40
N PRO A 252 -5.11 9.49 -12.76
CA PRO A 252 -4.69 9.70 -14.14
C PRO A 252 -3.59 8.72 -14.57
N GLY A 253 -3.84 8.07 -15.70
CA GLY A 253 -2.86 7.24 -16.40
C GLY A 253 -3.28 5.78 -16.53
N TRP A 254 -2.29 4.92 -16.67
CA TRP A 254 -2.44 3.50 -16.95
C TRP A 254 -1.55 2.71 -16.01
N ILE A 255 -2.01 1.54 -15.59
CA ILE A 255 -1.33 0.67 -14.62
C ILE A 255 -1.40 -0.80 -15.04
N CYS A 256 -0.39 -1.55 -14.65
CA CYS A 256 -0.37 -3.00 -14.76
C CYS A 256 -1.25 -3.63 -13.68
N VAL A 257 -2.11 -4.55 -14.10
CA VAL A 257 -2.94 -5.37 -13.21
C VAL A 257 -2.91 -6.83 -13.65
N PRO A 258 -3.10 -7.80 -12.72
CA PRO A 258 -3.30 -9.20 -13.09
C PRO A 258 -4.40 -9.38 -14.14
N SER A 259 -4.18 -10.23 -15.14
CA SER A 259 -5.17 -10.44 -16.20
C SER A 259 -6.20 -11.53 -15.86
N ALA A 260 -7.43 -11.13 -15.52
CA ALA A 260 -8.52 -12.07 -15.24
C ALA A 260 -9.01 -12.88 -16.46
N SER A 261 -8.75 -12.42 -17.69
CA SER A 261 -9.22 -13.11 -18.91
C SER A 261 -8.58 -14.47 -19.20
N SER A 262 -7.45 -14.80 -18.56
CA SER A 262 -6.60 -15.97 -18.90
C SER A 262 -6.16 -16.05 -20.37
N GLY A 263 -6.18 -14.93 -21.09
CA GLY A 263 -5.93 -14.89 -22.54
C GLY A 263 -7.09 -15.45 -23.37
N MET A 264 -8.34 -15.27 -22.91
CA MET A 264 -9.56 -15.79 -23.53
C MET A 264 -10.72 -14.77 -23.47
N ALA A 265 -10.54 -13.62 -24.12
CA ALA A 265 -11.53 -12.55 -24.24
C ALA A 265 -11.14 -11.54 -25.35
N PRO A 266 -11.19 -11.94 -26.64
CA PRO A 266 -10.83 -11.08 -27.76
C PRO A 266 -11.84 -9.95 -27.99
N VAL A 267 -11.50 -9.01 -28.89
CA VAL A 267 -12.38 -7.87 -29.19
C VAL A 267 -13.81 -8.30 -29.54
N GLY A 268 -14.80 -7.67 -28.91
CA GLY A 268 -16.21 -8.01 -29.06
C GLY A 268 -16.72 -9.17 -28.18
N THR A 269 -15.96 -9.69 -27.22
CA THR A 269 -16.49 -10.60 -26.19
C THR A 269 -17.05 -9.86 -24.97
N PRO A 270 -18.08 -10.41 -24.29
CA PRO A 270 -18.63 -9.83 -23.07
C PRO A 270 -17.62 -9.87 -21.92
N CYS A 271 -17.59 -8.80 -21.13
CA CYS A 271 -16.73 -8.64 -19.95
C CYS A 271 -17.50 -7.94 -18.82
N ALA A 272 -17.01 -8.08 -17.59
CA ALA A 272 -17.64 -7.53 -16.38
C ALA A 272 -16.69 -6.73 -15.47
N SER A 273 -15.40 -6.70 -15.79
CA SER A 273 -14.35 -6.00 -15.04
C SER A 273 -13.32 -5.44 -16.03
N ILE A 274 -12.59 -4.39 -15.64
CA ILE A 274 -11.65 -3.68 -16.53
C ILE A 274 -10.52 -4.58 -17.05
N ASP A 275 -10.13 -5.56 -16.22
CA ASP A 275 -9.12 -6.61 -16.45
C ASP A 275 -9.70 -7.90 -17.09
N GLY A 276 -11.00 -7.93 -17.39
CA GLY A 276 -11.69 -9.10 -17.92
C GLY A 276 -11.42 -9.41 -19.40
N CYS A 277 -10.59 -8.61 -20.08
CA CYS A 277 -10.30 -8.73 -21.50
C CYS A 277 -8.88 -9.28 -21.79
N GLU A 278 -8.57 -9.63 -23.04
CA GLU A 278 -7.20 -9.97 -23.44
C GLU A 278 -6.27 -8.74 -23.36
N PRO A 279 -4.97 -8.90 -23.03
CA PRO A 279 -4.01 -7.79 -23.04
C PRO A 279 -4.02 -7.03 -24.38
N GLY A 280 -4.07 -5.70 -24.31
CA GLY A 280 -4.30 -4.81 -25.47
C GLY A 280 -5.75 -4.38 -25.66
N LEU A 281 -6.65 -4.93 -24.84
CA LEU A 281 -8.07 -4.58 -24.80
C LEU A 281 -8.45 -4.09 -23.40
N THR A 282 -9.61 -3.45 -23.31
CA THR A 282 -10.24 -3.06 -22.04
C THR A 282 -11.73 -3.32 -22.10
N CYS A 283 -12.34 -3.56 -20.95
CA CYS A 283 -13.79 -3.65 -20.86
C CYS A 283 -14.41 -2.25 -20.96
N VAL A 284 -15.29 -2.04 -21.95
CA VAL A 284 -16.04 -0.79 -22.14
C VAL A 284 -17.53 -1.05 -22.01
N ASP A 285 -18.30 -0.04 -21.58
CA ASP A 285 -19.75 -0.14 -21.46
C ASP A 285 -20.40 -0.58 -22.79
N VAL A 286 -21.37 -1.51 -22.71
CA VAL A 286 -22.05 -2.07 -23.89
C VAL A 286 -22.83 -1.02 -24.71
N GLU A 287 -23.19 0.13 -24.12
CA GLU A 287 -23.76 1.27 -24.84
C GLU A 287 -22.71 1.99 -25.72
N ARG A 288 -21.42 1.97 -25.35
CA ARG A 288 -20.31 2.49 -26.18
C ARG A 288 -19.82 1.48 -27.22
N PHE A 289 -19.91 0.18 -26.93
CA PHE A 289 -19.55 -0.89 -27.88
C PHE A 289 -20.71 -1.90 -28.02
N PRO A 290 -21.78 -1.55 -28.77
CA PRO A 290 -22.95 -2.41 -28.97
C PRO A 290 -22.68 -3.53 -29.99
N ALA A 291 -21.72 -4.42 -29.71
CA ALA A 291 -21.45 -5.59 -30.56
C ALA A 291 -22.49 -6.71 -30.34
N PRO A 292 -22.90 -7.43 -31.41
CA PRO A 292 -23.92 -8.49 -31.32
C PRO A 292 -23.56 -9.61 -30.34
N ASP A 293 -22.27 -9.95 -30.24
CA ASP A 293 -21.78 -11.09 -29.47
C ASP A 293 -21.59 -10.77 -27.96
N CYS A 294 -21.63 -9.49 -27.57
CA CYS A 294 -21.59 -9.07 -26.16
C CYS A 294 -22.93 -9.23 -25.43
N GLY A 295 -24.05 -9.34 -26.15
CA GLY A 295 -25.34 -9.72 -25.57
C GLY A 295 -25.79 -8.81 -24.40
N PRO A 296 -26.41 -9.36 -23.34
CA PRO A 296 -26.84 -8.60 -22.16
C PRO A 296 -25.73 -8.50 -21.08
N SER A 297 -24.48 -8.30 -21.50
CA SER A 297 -23.33 -8.07 -20.62
C SER A 297 -23.29 -6.61 -20.14
N PRO A 298 -22.71 -6.29 -18.95
CA PRO A 298 -22.46 -4.90 -18.57
C PRO A 298 -21.44 -4.22 -19.50
N GLY A 299 -20.43 -4.95 -19.97
CA GLY A 299 -19.42 -4.43 -20.89
C GLY A 299 -19.02 -5.40 -22.00
N CYS A 300 -18.22 -4.88 -22.92
CA CYS A 300 -17.70 -5.53 -24.11
C CYS A 300 -16.21 -5.20 -24.29
N CYS A 301 -15.38 -6.14 -24.73
CA CYS A 301 -13.96 -5.89 -24.91
C CYS A 301 -13.68 -5.05 -26.16
N ALA A 302 -13.09 -3.86 -25.99
CA ALA A 302 -12.65 -2.98 -27.07
C ALA A 302 -11.12 -2.84 -27.07
N ALA A 303 -10.52 -2.67 -28.24
CA ALA A 303 -9.08 -2.46 -28.38
C ALA A 303 -8.71 -0.98 -28.17
N PHE A 304 -7.50 -0.73 -27.67
CA PHE A 304 -6.88 0.59 -27.70
C PHE A 304 -6.44 0.96 -29.14
N CYS A 305 -6.33 2.27 -29.41
CA CYS A 305 -5.81 2.80 -30.67
C CYS A 305 -5.07 4.13 -30.46
N ALA A 306 -4.12 4.46 -31.32
CA ALA A 306 -3.44 5.75 -31.31
C ALA A 306 -4.29 6.80 -32.05
N LEU A 307 -4.72 7.85 -31.35
CA LEU A 307 -5.59 8.89 -31.93
C LEU A 307 -4.90 9.68 -33.06
N ASP A 308 -3.57 9.79 -33.02
CA ASP A 308 -2.76 10.43 -34.07
C ASP A 308 -2.66 9.58 -35.36
N ASP A 309 -2.84 8.25 -35.28
CA ASP A 309 -2.91 7.34 -36.44
C ASP A 309 -4.34 7.15 -36.97
N GLY A 310 -5.35 7.64 -36.23
CA GLY A 310 -6.76 7.60 -36.60
C GLY A 310 -7.31 6.17 -36.65
N ASP A 311 -8.14 5.86 -37.65
CA ASP A 311 -8.80 4.55 -37.73
C ASP A 311 -7.85 3.37 -38.08
N ALA A 312 -6.55 3.61 -38.24
CA ALA A 312 -5.58 2.64 -38.75
C ALA A 312 -5.51 1.34 -37.90
N ASP A 313 -5.49 1.47 -36.57
CA ASP A 313 -5.47 0.32 -35.66
C ASP A 313 -6.81 -0.44 -35.68
N CYS A 314 -7.91 0.29 -35.90
CA CYS A 314 -9.26 -0.24 -35.80
C CYS A 314 -9.73 -1.00 -37.05
N VAL A 315 -9.19 -0.68 -38.24
CA VAL A 315 -9.57 -1.35 -39.49
C VAL A 315 -8.93 -2.75 -39.68
N GLU A 316 -7.89 -3.08 -38.91
CA GLU A 316 -7.27 -4.41 -38.92
C GLU A 316 -7.97 -5.42 -37.99
N LEU A 317 -8.94 -4.96 -37.18
CA LEU A 317 -9.71 -5.79 -36.25
C LEU A 317 -10.76 -6.65 -36.99
N PRO A 318 -11.17 -7.80 -36.41
CA PRO A 318 -12.16 -8.70 -37.04
C PRO A 318 -13.59 -8.14 -37.10
N ILE A 319 -13.85 -6.95 -36.53
CA ILE A 319 -15.15 -6.28 -36.50
C ILE A 319 -15.09 -5.09 -37.47
N SER A 320 -16.01 -5.07 -38.44
CA SER A 320 -16.11 -3.97 -39.41
C SER A 320 -16.75 -2.72 -38.83
N GLU A 321 -16.42 -1.56 -39.41
CA GLU A 321 -17.02 -0.24 -39.07
C GLU A 321 -16.64 0.28 -37.66
N LEU A 322 -15.52 -0.19 -37.11
CA LEU A 322 -14.83 0.45 -35.99
C LEU A 322 -14.02 1.67 -36.47
N GLY A 323 -13.97 2.72 -35.65
CA GLY A 323 -13.09 3.86 -35.79
C GLY A 323 -12.45 4.23 -34.45
N CYS A 324 -11.36 4.99 -34.49
CA CYS A 324 -10.64 5.38 -33.27
C CYS A 324 -11.31 6.61 -32.64
N ALA A 325 -11.87 6.43 -31.45
CA ALA A 325 -12.53 7.48 -30.66
C ALA A 325 -11.75 7.74 -29.36
N PRO A 326 -11.79 8.94 -28.76
CA PRO A 326 -11.13 9.22 -27.49
C PRO A 326 -11.51 8.20 -26.41
N TYR A 327 -10.55 7.77 -25.58
CA TYR A 327 -10.80 6.76 -24.55
C TYR A 327 -11.97 7.19 -23.65
N ASP A 328 -11.89 8.40 -23.08
CA ASP A 328 -12.98 9.03 -22.35
C ASP A 328 -12.82 10.56 -22.54
N PRO A 329 -13.86 11.28 -22.99
CA PRO A 329 -13.77 12.73 -23.26
C PRO A 329 -13.71 13.60 -21.99
N ASP A 330 -14.05 13.06 -20.81
CA ASP A 330 -14.10 13.78 -19.54
C ASP A 330 -12.93 13.42 -18.59
N ASP A 331 -11.99 12.59 -19.04
CA ASP A 331 -10.85 12.07 -18.26
C ASP A 331 -9.54 12.85 -18.49
N GLU A 332 -8.72 13.00 -17.44
CA GLU A 332 -7.42 13.71 -17.49
C GLU A 332 -6.25 12.84 -18.00
N ARG A 333 -6.51 11.59 -18.37
CA ARG A 333 -5.55 10.66 -19.00
C ARG A 333 -4.89 11.20 -20.28
N PRO A 334 -3.77 10.59 -20.71
CA PRO A 334 -3.12 10.90 -21.98
C PRO A 334 -4.11 10.89 -23.17
N GLN A 335 -4.22 12.04 -23.83
CA GLN A 335 -5.24 12.34 -24.86
C GLN A 335 -4.83 11.84 -26.26
N ASP A 336 -3.78 11.03 -26.34
CA ASP A 336 -3.26 10.32 -27.50
C ASP A 336 -3.77 8.86 -27.58
N VAL A 337 -4.29 8.31 -26.48
CA VAL A 337 -4.91 6.98 -26.44
C VAL A 337 -6.41 7.06 -26.68
N GLY A 338 -6.88 6.29 -27.66
CA GLY A 338 -8.27 6.07 -28.00
C GLY A 338 -8.73 4.63 -27.77
N LEU A 339 -9.98 4.39 -28.12
CA LEU A 339 -10.62 3.09 -28.20
C LEU A 339 -11.20 2.90 -29.60
N CYS A 340 -11.03 1.70 -30.15
CA CYS A 340 -11.74 1.28 -31.34
C CYS A 340 -13.20 1.01 -30.98
N LEU A 341 -14.09 1.93 -31.35
CA LEU A 341 -15.53 1.86 -31.11
C LEU A 341 -16.30 1.87 -32.44
N PRO A 342 -17.54 1.35 -32.51
CA PRO A 342 -18.37 1.49 -33.70
C PRO A 342 -18.55 2.97 -34.08
N ALA A 343 -18.38 3.29 -35.36
CA ALA A 343 -18.60 4.64 -35.86
C ALA A 343 -20.08 5.07 -35.70
N PRO A 344 -20.35 6.35 -35.37
CA PRO A 344 -21.71 6.88 -35.12
C PRO A 344 -22.56 7.10 -36.39
#